data_AF-A0A4S8K1S8-F1
#
_entry.id   AF-A0A4S8K1S8-F1
#
_cell.length_a   1.000
_cell.length_b   1.000
_cell.length_c   1.000
_cell.angle_alpha   90.00
_cell.angle_beta   90.00
_cell.angle_gamma   90.00
#
_symmetry.space_group_name_H-M   'P 1'
#
loop_
_entity.id
_entity.type
_entity.pdbx_description
1 polymer ?
#
loop_
_entity_poly.entity_id
_entity_poly.type
_entity_poly.pdbx_seq_one_letter_code
_entity_poly.pdbx_strand_id
1 'polypeptide(L)'
;MEFFGAMTTSTSVFPSSSLFSLHHSGSPLAHPRRHHLRFPRCRATVQPASEPSPTNPGLHAVGRREASLSLAGLLFTRLLDSTARAADEQPGSPGCALTVAPSGLAFCDRVVGSGPEATQGQLIKAHYVGRLENGAVFDSSYSRGRPLTFRVGVGEVIKGWDQGILGAEGIPPMLAGGKRTLKLPPELAYGIRGAGCKGGSCLIPPNSTLLFDVEFIGKA
;
A
#
# COMPACT_ATOMS: atom_id res chain seq x y z
N MET A 1 47.17 -54.39 -31.22
CA MET A 1 46.28 -53.75 -32.20
C MET A 1 45.78 -52.48 -31.53
N GLU A 2 46.45 -51.35 -31.81
CA GLU A 2 45.91 -50.23 -32.63
C GLU A 2 45.04 -49.31 -31.73
N PHE A 3 45.22 -48.01 -31.50
CA PHE A 3 45.80 -46.90 -32.28
C PHE A 3 46.27 -45.75 -31.36
N PHE A 4 47.18 -44.94 -31.91
CA PHE A 4 47.67 -43.62 -31.50
C PHE A 4 46.60 -42.51 -31.41
N GLY A 5 46.94 -41.40 -30.72
CA GLY A 5 46.44 -40.04 -31.04
C GLY A 5 45.94 -39.26 -29.80
N ALA A 6 46.78 -38.53 -29.06
CA ALA A 6 47.33 -37.19 -29.34
C ALA A 6 46.34 -36.01 -29.14
N MET A 7 46.83 -35.07 -28.33
CA MET A 7 46.30 -33.78 -27.91
C MET A 7 45.74 -32.92 -29.05
N THR A 8 44.70 -32.11 -28.78
CA THR A 8 44.68 -30.70 -29.22
C THR A 8 43.82 -29.85 -28.29
N THR A 9 44.44 -28.78 -27.79
CA THR A 9 43.86 -27.64 -27.10
C THR A 9 43.16 -26.73 -28.11
N SER A 10 41.98 -26.20 -27.78
CA SER A 10 41.33 -25.14 -28.56
C SER A 10 41.04 -23.94 -27.68
N THR A 11 42.01 -23.03 -27.66
CA THR A 11 41.91 -21.69 -27.11
C THR A 11 41.53 -20.77 -28.28
N SER A 12 40.29 -20.32 -28.37
CA SER A 12 39.88 -19.35 -29.40
C SER A 12 39.87 -17.94 -28.82
N VAL A 13 40.84 -17.17 -29.32
CA VAL A 13 41.12 -15.76 -29.11
C VAL A 13 40.06 -14.90 -29.80
N PHE A 14 39.51 -13.90 -29.10
CA PHE A 14 38.74 -12.80 -29.69
C PHE A 14 39.66 -11.62 -30.00
N PRO A 15 39.68 -11.07 -31.24
CA PRO A 15 40.42 -9.86 -31.56
C PRO A 15 39.57 -8.61 -31.22
N SER A 16 40.17 -7.64 -30.54
CA SER A 16 40.72 -6.40 -31.10
C SER A 16 39.70 -5.29 -31.37
N SER A 17 39.60 -4.39 -30.38
CA SER A 17 39.82 -2.94 -30.51
C SER A 17 39.58 -2.30 -31.88
N SER A 18 38.63 -1.36 -31.92
CA SER A 18 38.72 -0.21 -32.82
C SER A 18 38.28 1.05 -32.08
N LEU A 19 39.30 1.81 -31.69
CA LEU A 19 39.19 3.23 -31.38
C LEU A 19 38.70 3.98 -32.62
N PHE A 20 37.66 4.80 -32.46
CA PHE A 20 37.42 5.92 -33.37
C PHE A 20 37.28 7.18 -32.53
N SER A 21 38.29 8.03 -32.62
CA SER A 21 38.36 9.36 -32.03
C SER A 21 38.54 10.33 -33.19
N LEU A 22 37.60 11.25 -33.40
CA LEU A 22 37.78 12.56 -34.05
C LEU A 22 36.40 13.29 -34.05
N HIS A 23 36.20 14.33 -33.24
CA HIS A 23 36.48 15.76 -33.52
C HIS A 23 35.43 16.43 -34.42
N HIS A 24 34.54 17.26 -33.87
CA HIS A 24 34.26 18.62 -34.38
C HIS A 24 33.31 19.43 -33.47
N SER A 25 33.73 20.67 -33.17
CA SER A 25 32.97 21.94 -33.08
C SER A 25 31.50 21.90 -32.63
N GLY A 26 31.07 22.63 -31.61
CA GLY A 26 31.18 24.09 -31.55
C GLY A 26 29.97 24.75 -32.21
N SER A 27 28.93 25.07 -31.43
CA SER A 27 27.90 26.08 -31.74
C SER A 27 27.09 26.42 -30.47
N PRO A 28 27.18 27.66 -29.95
CA PRO A 28 26.25 28.17 -28.96
C PRO A 28 25.17 29.00 -29.67
N LEU A 29 23.91 28.57 -29.60
CA LEU A 29 22.78 29.38 -30.06
C LEU A 29 21.85 29.75 -28.89
N ALA A 30 22.00 31.02 -28.53
CA ALA A 30 20.99 31.98 -28.11
C ALA A 30 19.65 31.43 -27.58
N HIS A 31 19.35 31.72 -26.31
CA HIS A 31 17.98 31.78 -25.81
C HIS A 31 17.61 33.24 -25.44
N PRO A 32 16.41 33.71 -25.80
CA PRO A 32 16.04 35.12 -25.71
C PRO A 32 15.57 35.53 -24.31
N ARG A 33 15.93 36.78 -24.00
CA ARG A 33 15.30 37.78 -23.12
C ARG A 33 14.19 37.29 -22.16
N ARG A 34 14.51 37.33 -20.87
CA ARG A 34 13.54 37.36 -19.76
C ARG A 34 12.69 38.63 -19.87
N HIS A 35 11.41 38.46 -20.22
CA HIS A 35 10.41 39.49 -20.01
C HIS A 35 9.98 39.47 -18.54
N HIS A 36 10.22 40.60 -17.86
CA HIS A 36 9.67 40.89 -16.54
C HIS A 36 8.16 41.02 -16.64
N LEU A 37 7.43 39.95 -16.34
CA LEU A 37 6.00 40.04 -16.06
C LEU A 37 5.83 40.69 -14.68
N ARG A 38 5.45 41.96 -14.71
CA ARG A 38 4.93 42.71 -13.57
C ARG A 38 3.63 42.05 -13.11
N PHE A 39 3.65 41.46 -11.92
CA PHE A 39 2.43 41.03 -11.24
C PHE A 39 1.69 42.25 -10.68
N PRO A 40 0.42 42.51 -11.06
CA PRO A 40 -0.40 43.47 -10.36
C PRO A 40 -0.80 42.91 -8.99
N ARG A 41 -0.61 43.74 -7.95
CA ARG A 41 -1.08 43.53 -6.58
C ARG A 41 -2.57 43.17 -6.55
N CYS A 42 -2.91 41.92 -6.25
CA CYS A 42 -4.25 41.58 -5.80
C CYS A 42 -4.42 42.10 -4.36
N ARG A 43 -5.20 43.17 -4.26
CA ARG A 43 -5.63 43.82 -3.02
C ARG A 43 -6.57 42.88 -2.27
N ALA A 44 -6.20 42.55 -1.05
CA ALA A 44 -7.06 41.85 -0.10
C ALA A 44 -8.31 42.68 0.16
N THR A 45 -9.48 42.07 0.01
CA THR A 45 -10.74 42.58 0.56
C THR A 45 -11.26 41.51 1.50
N VAL A 46 -10.99 41.71 2.79
CA VAL A 46 -11.63 41.03 3.91
C VAL A 46 -13.04 41.58 4.02
N GLN A 47 -14.05 40.72 4.03
CA GLN A 47 -15.34 41.02 4.65
C GLN A 47 -15.87 39.77 5.39
N PRO A 48 -16.16 39.86 6.70
CA PRO A 48 -16.86 38.85 7.47
C PRO A 48 -18.35 39.22 7.61
N ALA A 49 -19.23 38.22 7.53
CA ALA A 49 -20.63 38.16 7.99
C ALA A 49 -21.27 36.97 7.26
N SER A 50 -22.09 36.09 7.81
CA SER A 50 -22.96 36.15 8.98
C SER A 50 -23.51 34.73 9.22
N GLU A 51 -23.57 34.28 10.47
CA GLU A 51 -24.41 33.14 10.89
C GLU A 51 -25.90 33.49 10.73
N PRO A 52 -26.76 32.47 10.61
CA PRO A 52 -27.77 32.33 11.64
C PRO A 52 -27.99 30.89 12.11
N SER A 53 -28.07 30.73 13.43
CA SER A 53 -28.75 29.63 14.12
C SER A 53 -30.27 29.77 13.97
N PRO A 54 -31.05 28.68 14.08
CA PRO A 54 -31.96 28.65 15.23
C PRO A 54 -32.09 27.28 15.90
N THR A 55 -31.96 27.35 17.22
CA THR A 55 -32.74 26.69 18.27
C THR A 55 -34.05 26.03 17.84
N ASN A 56 -34.30 24.82 18.35
CA ASN A 56 -35.57 24.55 19.04
C ASN A 56 -35.43 23.51 20.16
N PRO A 57 -36.05 23.75 21.33
CA PRO A 57 -36.03 22.87 22.49
C PRO A 57 -37.22 21.89 22.47
N GLY A 58 -37.08 20.76 23.16
CA GLY A 58 -38.12 19.74 23.25
C GLY A 58 -37.97 18.82 24.46
N LEU A 59 -37.95 19.42 25.66
CA LEU A 59 -38.13 18.74 26.94
C LEU A 59 -39.61 18.34 27.08
N HIS A 60 -39.92 17.05 27.02
CA HIS A 60 -41.13 16.49 27.61
C HIS A 60 -40.78 15.88 28.96
N ALA A 61 -41.10 16.63 30.01
CA ALA A 61 -41.22 16.14 31.37
C ALA A 61 -42.67 15.67 31.60
N VAL A 62 -42.90 14.40 31.94
CA VAL A 62 -43.98 13.93 32.84
C VAL A 62 -43.61 12.52 33.33
N GLY A 63 -43.64 12.28 34.64
CA GLY A 63 -43.71 10.91 35.16
C GLY A 63 -43.16 10.66 36.56
N ARG A 64 -43.52 11.47 37.54
CA ARG A 64 -43.26 11.19 38.97
C ARG A 64 -44.27 10.12 39.43
N ARG A 65 -43.82 8.88 39.70
CA ARG A 65 -44.52 7.97 40.61
C ARG A 65 -43.53 7.17 41.46
N GLU A 66 -43.84 7.24 42.74
CA GLU A 66 -43.13 6.75 43.91
C GLU A 66 -43.10 5.22 44.01
N ALA A 67 -42.06 4.74 44.69
CA ALA A 67 -42.04 3.65 45.67
C ALA A 67 -42.77 2.32 45.39
N SER A 68 -41.96 1.26 45.33
CA SER A 68 -42.25 0.04 46.10
C SER A 68 -40.99 -0.82 46.22
N LEU A 69 -40.39 -0.79 47.42
CA LEU A 69 -39.45 -1.80 47.91
C LEU A 69 -40.21 -3.12 48.10
N SER A 70 -39.87 -4.14 47.31
CA SER A 70 -40.22 -5.52 47.61
C SER A 70 -38.97 -6.37 47.58
N LEU A 71 -38.52 -6.72 48.78
CA LEU A 71 -37.51 -7.69 49.10
C LEU A 71 -38.04 -9.11 48.81
N ALA A 72 -37.12 -10.01 48.44
CA ALA A 72 -37.25 -11.47 48.41
C ALA A 72 -37.87 -12.11 47.14
N GLY A 73 -37.00 -12.83 46.41
CA GLY A 73 -37.39 -13.67 45.30
C GLY A 73 -36.19 -14.13 44.47
N LEU A 74 -35.19 -14.75 45.12
CA LEU A 74 -34.19 -15.56 44.43
C LEU A 74 -34.91 -16.63 43.59
N LEU A 75 -34.72 -16.59 42.26
CA LEU A 75 -34.68 -17.74 41.33
C LEU A 75 -34.72 -17.20 39.89
N PHE A 76 -33.73 -16.39 39.51
CA PHE A 76 -33.47 -16.14 38.09
C PHE A 76 -32.38 -17.14 37.67
N THR A 77 -32.79 -18.19 36.97
CA THR A 77 -31.91 -19.21 36.38
C THR A 77 -30.99 -18.57 35.33
N ARG A 78 -29.91 -17.95 35.80
CA ARG A 78 -28.76 -17.52 35.00
C ARG A 78 -27.82 -18.71 34.88
N LEU A 79 -28.01 -19.57 33.86
CA LEU A 79 -26.96 -20.47 33.36
C LEU A 79 -27.34 -20.97 31.96
N LEU A 80 -27.50 -20.01 31.05
CA LEU A 80 -26.99 -20.18 29.70
C LEU A 80 -25.70 -19.39 29.69
N ASP A 81 -24.62 -20.05 30.09
CA ASP A 81 -23.25 -19.56 29.91
C ASP A 81 -22.97 -19.55 28.41
N SER A 82 -23.46 -18.49 27.77
CA SER A 82 -23.08 -18.12 26.43
C SER A 82 -21.64 -17.61 26.49
N THR A 83 -20.68 -18.51 26.68
CA THR A 83 -19.34 -18.30 26.13
C THR A 83 -19.41 -18.54 24.63
N ALA A 84 -20.23 -17.74 23.94
CA ALA A 84 -19.78 -17.19 22.69
C ALA A 84 -18.51 -16.44 23.08
N ARG A 85 -17.37 -17.12 22.95
CA ARG A 85 -16.08 -16.46 22.88
C ARG A 85 -16.27 -15.46 21.76
N ALA A 86 -16.48 -14.20 22.14
CA ALA A 86 -16.01 -13.10 21.33
C ALA A 86 -14.58 -13.50 20.99
N ALA A 87 -14.38 -13.91 19.74
CA ALA A 87 -13.06 -13.90 19.16
C ALA A 87 -12.57 -12.47 19.46
N ASP A 88 -11.58 -12.40 20.34
CA ASP A 88 -10.73 -11.24 20.48
C ASP A 88 -10.13 -11.03 19.08
N GLU A 89 -10.83 -10.25 18.26
CA GLU A 89 -10.37 -9.86 16.95
C GLU A 89 -9.31 -8.80 17.18
N GLN A 90 -8.10 -9.29 17.48
CA GLN A 90 -6.88 -8.51 17.31
C GLN A 90 -6.91 -7.89 15.90
N PRO A 91 -6.50 -6.62 15.73
CA PRO A 91 -6.56 -5.92 14.46
C PRO A 91 -5.47 -6.45 13.54
N GLY A 92 -5.77 -7.59 12.93
CA GLY A 92 -4.84 -8.41 12.16
C GLY A 92 -5.59 -9.56 11.49
N SER A 93 -6.70 -9.23 10.81
CA SER A 93 -7.49 -10.08 9.90
C SER A 93 -7.36 -11.60 10.17
N PRO A 94 -8.30 -12.23 10.89
CA PRO A 94 -8.23 -13.66 11.16
C PRO A 94 -8.28 -14.43 9.85
N GLY A 95 -7.33 -15.35 9.65
CA GLY A 95 -7.51 -16.39 8.64
C GLY A 95 -6.27 -16.88 7.90
N CYS A 96 -5.07 -16.30 8.05
CA CYS A 96 -3.93 -16.87 7.35
C CYS A 96 -2.57 -16.48 7.94
N ALA A 97 -1.68 -17.47 8.05
CA ALA A 97 -0.34 -17.35 8.61
C ALA A 97 0.61 -16.73 7.57
N LEU A 98 1.37 -15.71 7.96
CA LEU A 98 2.30 -15.03 7.08
C LEU A 98 3.55 -15.89 6.84
N THR A 99 3.89 -16.11 5.57
CA THR A 99 5.16 -16.70 5.13
C THR A 99 6.16 -15.59 4.88
N VAL A 100 7.34 -15.66 5.52
CA VAL A 100 8.39 -14.63 5.40
C VAL A 100 9.39 -15.03 4.32
N ALA A 101 9.60 -14.15 3.35
CA ALA A 101 10.59 -14.31 2.30
C ALA A 101 11.99 -13.82 2.75
N PRO A 102 13.08 -14.21 2.07
CA PRO A 102 14.44 -13.74 2.40
C PRO A 102 14.60 -12.22 2.39
N SER A 103 13.79 -11.49 1.62
CA SER A 103 13.79 -10.02 1.59
C SER A 103 13.18 -9.38 2.85
N GLY A 104 12.61 -10.16 3.76
CA GLY A 104 11.85 -9.70 4.92
C GLY A 104 10.39 -9.36 4.61
N LEU A 105 9.98 -9.37 3.33
CA LEU A 105 8.58 -9.29 2.95
C LEU A 105 7.86 -10.55 3.43
N ALA A 106 6.76 -10.38 4.16
CA ALA A 106 5.90 -11.50 4.51
C ALA A 106 4.57 -11.41 3.78
N PHE A 107 4.05 -12.54 3.31
CA PHE A 107 2.81 -12.57 2.55
C PHE A 107 1.92 -13.70 3.01
N CYS A 108 0.65 -13.58 2.66
CA CYS A 108 -0.28 -14.68 2.80
C CYS A 108 -1.47 -14.54 1.84
N ASP A 109 -1.69 -15.59 1.05
CA ASP A 109 -2.84 -15.68 0.14
C ASP A 109 -4.10 -16.02 0.90
N ARG A 110 -4.96 -15.02 1.12
CA ARG A 110 -6.29 -15.18 1.71
C ARG A 110 -7.22 -15.90 0.74
N VAL A 111 -7.10 -15.56 -0.54
CA VAL A 111 -7.82 -16.18 -1.65
C VAL A 111 -6.83 -16.31 -2.79
N VAL A 112 -6.58 -17.53 -3.26
CA VAL A 112 -5.79 -17.75 -4.47
C VAL A 112 -6.67 -17.44 -5.67
N GLY A 113 -6.20 -16.58 -6.58
CA GLY A 113 -6.93 -16.23 -7.79
C GLY A 113 -7.04 -17.41 -8.76
N SER A 114 -8.00 -17.34 -9.67
CA SER A 114 -8.22 -18.37 -10.71
C SER A 114 -7.81 -17.89 -12.11
N GLY A 115 -7.40 -16.64 -12.24
CA GLY A 115 -6.98 -16.05 -13.52
C GLY A 115 -5.48 -16.17 -13.78
N PRO A 116 -4.98 -15.54 -14.85
CA PRO A 116 -3.56 -15.55 -15.19
C PRO A 116 -2.72 -14.87 -14.11
N GLU A 117 -1.45 -15.28 -14.03
CA GLU A 117 -0.45 -14.63 -13.19
C GLU A 117 -0.13 -13.20 -13.65
N ALA A 118 0.25 -12.34 -12.71
CA ALA A 118 0.74 -11.01 -13.03
C ALA A 118 2.03 -11.09 -13.86
N THR A 119 2.10 -10.34 -14.97
CA THR A 119 3.29 -10.28 -15.83
C THR A 119 4.01 -8.93 -15.69
N GLN A 120 5.34 -8.93 -15.70
CA GLN A 120 6.12 -7.70 -15.59
C GLN A 120 5.78 -6.70 -16.70
N GLY A 121 5.63 -5.42 -16.34
CA GLY A 121 5.30 -4.33 -17.26
C GLY A 121 3.82 -4.27 -17.68
N GLN A 122 3.01 -5.26 -17.28
CA GLN A 122 1.59 -5.30 -17.57
C GLN A 122 0.83 -4.23 -16.80
N LEU A 123 -0.09 -3.55 -17.47
CA LEU A 123 -1.04 -2.64 -16.83
C LEU A 123 -2.13 -3.46 -16.13
N ILE A 124 -2.26 -3.30 -14.82
CA ILE A 124 -3.19 -4.05 -13.98
C ILE A 124 -4.09 -3.13 -13.16
N LYS A 125 -5.20 -3.69 -12.65
CA LYS A 125 -6.07 -3.06 -11.66
C LYS A 125 -6.03 -3.83 -10.35
N ALA A 126 -5.96 -3.12 -9.23
CA ALA A 126 -6.02 -3.71 -7.90
C ALA A 126 -6.84 -2.87 -6.92
N HIS A 127 -7.62 -3.55 -6.07
CA HIS A 127 -8.12 -2.95 -4.84
C HIS A 127 -7.13 -3.14 -3.70
N TYR A 128 -7.13 -2.24 -2.72
CA TYR A 128 -6.29 -2.37 -1.55
C TYR A 128 -6.79 -1.60 -0.33
N VAL A 129 -6.30 -2.04 0.83
CA VAL A 129 -6.33 -1.30 2.09
C VAL A 129 -4.92 -1.32 2.68
N GLY A 130 -4.35 -0.15 2.93
CA GLY A 130 -3.07 0.03 3.60
C GLY A 130 -3.25 0.49 5.04
N ARG A 131 -2.65 -0.24 5.99
CA ARG A 131 -2.70 0.04 7.43
C ARG A 131 -1.32 -0.04 8.08
N LEU A 132 -1.13 0.74 9.14
CA LEU A 132 0.01 0.62 10.04
C LEU A 132 -0.18 -0.56 11.00
N GLU A 133 0.89 -0.99 11.68
CA GLU A 133 0.82 -2.08 12.67
C GLU A 133 -0.09 -1.77 13.88
N ASN A 134 -0.34 -0.48 14.15
CA ASN A 134 -1.33 -0.06 15.16
C ASN A 134 -2.79 -0.14 14.67
N GLY A 135 -3.03 -0.67 13.47
CA GLY A 135 -4.36 -0.79 12.86
C GLY A 135 -4.86 0.47 12.15
N ALA A 136 -4.16 1.60 12.23
CA ALA A 136 -4.59 2.82 11.56
C ALA A 136 -4.49 2.68 10.04
N VAL A 137 -5.62 2.84 9.34
CA VAL A 137 -5.67 2.85 7.88
C VAL A 137 -5.15 4.20 7.39
N PHE A 138 -4.12 4.19 6.54
CA PHE A 138 -3.56 5.40 5.94
C PHE A 138 -4.04 5.63 4.50
N ASP A 139 -4.41 4.57 3.77
CA ASP A 139 -4.90 4.69 2.40
C ASP A 139 -5.76 3.48 2.01
N SER A 140 -6.71 3.68 1.09
CA SER A 140 -7.52 2.61 0.53
C SER A 140 -8.06 2.99 -0.85
N SER A 141 -8.10 2.04 -1.77
CA SER A 141 -8.77 2.26 -3.06
C SER A 141 -10.30 2.36 -2.91
N TYR A 142 -10.87 1.76 -1.85
CA TYR A 142 -12.30 1.81 -1.57
C TYR A 142 -12.75 3.21 -1.15
N SER A 143 -11.97 3.91 -0.31
CA SER A 143 -12.27 5.30 0.06
C SER A 143 -12.15 6.26 -1.13
N ARG A 144 -11.38 5.88 -2.16
CA ARG A 144 -11.25 6.62 -3.43
C ARG A 144 -12.32 6.24 -4.46
N GLY A 145 -13.14 5.24 -4.19
CA GLY A 145 -14.23 4.77 -5.05
C GLY A 145 -13.81 4.08 -6.35
N ARG A 146 -12.53 3.74 -6.52
CA ARG A 146 -12.02 3.06 -7.73
C ARG A 146 -10.74 2.25 -7.47
N PRO A 147 -10.50 1.16 -8.22
CA PRO A 147 -9.23 0.46 -8.19
C PRO A 147 -8.05 1.36 -8.57
N LEU A 148 -6.86 1.02 -8.09
CA LEU A 148 -5.62 1.60 -8.58
C LEU A 148 -5.22 0.90 -9.88
N THR A 149 -4.93 1.69 -10.92
CA THR A 149 -4.40 1.20 -12.20
C THR A 149 -2.93 1.59 -12.29
N PHE A 150 -2.04 0.62 -12.51
CA PHE A 150 -0.59 0.83 -12.59
C PHE A 150 0.09 -0.31 -13.35
N ARG A 151 1.35 -0.10 -13.78
CA ARG A 151 2.20 -1.14 -14.35
C ARG A 151 2.98 -1.84 -13.26
N VAL A 152 2.84 -3.17 -13.18
CA VAL A 152 3.52 -3.97 -12.17
C VAL A 152 4.98 -4.28 -12.55
N GLY A 153 5.90 -4.25 -11.59
CA GLY A 153 7.29 -4.67 -11.77
C GLY A 153 8.17 -3.67 -12.51
N VAL A 154 7.76 -2.40 -12.55
CA VAL A 154 8.50 -1.29 -13.20
C VAL A 154 8.74 -0.11 -12.26
N GLY A 155 8.44 -0.24 -10.95
CA GLY A 155 8.69 0.81 -9.97
C GLY A 155 7.68 1.96 -9.97
N GLU A 156 6.47 1.76 -10.51
CA GLU A 156 5.35 2.72 -10.36
C GLU A 156 4.76 2.70 -8.94
N VAL A 157 4.97 1.62 -8.21
CA VAL A 157 4.55 1.42 -6.82
C VAL A 157 5.76 1.10 -5.93
N ILE A 158 5.55 1.02 -4.61
CA ILE A 158 6.62 0.66 -3.68
C ILE A 158 7.18 -0.74 -4.00
N LYS A 159 8.48 -0.95 -3.74
CA LYS A 159 9.18 -2.20 -4.09
C LYS A 159 8.49 -3.45 -3.54
N GLY A 160 7.95 -3.37 -2.33
CA GLY A 160 7.22 -4.48 -1.71
C GLY A 160 5.92 -4.86 -2.44
N TRP A 161 5.28 -3.92 -3.14
CA TRP A 161 4.14 -4.24 -4.00
C TRP A 161 4.57 -4.96 -5.27
N ASP A 162 5.63 -4.47 -5.93
CA ASP A 162 6.16 -5.14 -7.12
C ASP A 162 6.56 -6.59 -6.78
N GLN A 163 7.34 -6.80 -5.71
CA GLN A 163 7.71 -8.15 -5.26
C GLN A 163 6.51 -8.98 -4.77
N GLY A 164 5.57 -8.35 -4.05
CA GLY A 164 4.42 -9.04 -3.48
C GLY A 164 3.38 -9.50 -4.51
N ILE A 165 3.28 -8.80 -5.65
CA ILE A 165 2.31 -9.10 -6.73
C ILE A 165 2.96 -9.91 -7.85
N LEU A 166 4.12 -9.47 -8.37
CA LEU A 166 4.83 -10.16 -9.45
C LEU A 166 5.52 -11.43 -8.96
N GLY A 167 5.82 -11.51 -7.66
CA GLY A 167 6.67 -12.53 -7.09
C GLY A 167 8.14 -12.11 -7.02
N ALA A 168 8.88 -12.82 -6.19
CA ALA A 168 10.31 -12.70 -5.99
C ALA A 168 10.84 -14.00 -5.38
N GLU A 169 12.10 -14.04 -4.96
CA GLU A 169 12.63 -15.18 -4.23
C GLU A 169 11.79 -15.46 -2.97
N GLY A 170 11.23 -16.67 -2.85
CA GLY A 170 10.36 -17.08 -1.76
C GLY A 170 8.93 -16.50 -1.80
N ILE A 171 8.55 -15.78 -2.87
CA ILE A 171 7.21 -15.22 -3.04
C ILE A 171 6.65 -15.64 -4.40
N PRO A 172 5.59 -16.48 -4.46
CA PRO A 172 4.96 -16.82 -5.73
C PRO A 172 4.21 -15.62 -6.32
N PRO A 173 4.06 -15.51 -7.65
CA PRO A 173 3.24 -14.48 -8.26
C PRO A 173 1.77 -14.54 -7.80
N MET A 174 1.09 -13.40 -7.79
CA MET A 174 -0.36 -13.35 -7.58
C MET A 174 -1.11 -13.70 -8.87
N LEU A 175 -2.21 -14.44 -8.71
CA LEU A 175 -3.15 -14.75 -9.78
C LEU A 175 -4.32 -13.77 -9.78
N ALA A 176 -4.82 -13.41 -10.96
CA ALA A 176 -5.97 -12.51 -11.08
C ALA A 176 -7.21 -13.09 -10.36
N GLY A 177 -7.95 -12.22 -9.68
CA GLY A 177 -9.01 -12.55 -8.73
C GLY A 177 -8.52 -12.89 -7.31
N GLY A 178 -7.20 -12.93 -7.08
CA GLY A 178 -6.61 -13.28 -5.79
C GLY A 178 -6.64 -12.14 -4.77
N LYS A 179 -6.65 -12.51 -3.49
CA LYS A 179 -6.53 -11.61 -2.34
C LYS A 179 -5.34 -12.02 -1.49
N ARG A 180 -4.38 -11.12 -1.32
CA ARG A 180 -3.13 -11.35 -0.58
C ARG A 180 -2.93 -10.28 0.48
N THR A 181 -2.62 -10.72 1.69
CA THR A 181 -2.09 -9.83 2.72
C THR A 181 -0.57 -9.75 2.57
N LEU A 182 -0.01 -8.55 2.59
CA LEU A 182 1.42 -8.27 2.56
C LEU A 182 1.82 -7.53 3.84
N LYS A 183 2.91 -7.95 4.47
CA LYS A 183 3.62 -7.22 5.53
C LYS A 183 4.96 -6.78 4.97
N LEU A 184 5.11 -5.48 4.82
CA LEU A 184 6.25 -4.86 4.16
C LEU A 184 7.17 -4.20 5.20
N PRO A 185 8.44 -4.63 5.30
CA PRO A 185 9.42 -3.91 6.10
C PRO A 185 9.70 -2.53 5.48
N PRO A 186 10.20 -1.55 6.26
CA PRO A 186 10.35 -0.18 5.81
C PRO A 186 11.25 -0.04 4.56
N GLU A 187 12.25 -0.91 4.40
CA GLU A 187 13.18 -0.94 3.25
C GLU A 187 12.49 -1.24 1.92
N LEU A 188 11.35 -1.96 1.98
CA LEU A 188 10.50 -2.27 0.82
C LEU A 188 9.30 -1.34 0.69
N ALA A 189 9.20 -0.34 1.58
CA ALA A 189 8.14 0.66 1.64
C ALA A 189 8.73 2.09 1.52
N TYR A 190 8.54 2.93 2.55
CA TYR A 190 8.95 4.34 2.56
C TYR A 190 10.21 4.64 3.39
N GLY A 191 10.83 3.61 3.97
CA GLY A 191 12.11 3.68 4.68
C GLY A 191 12.15 4.68 5.84
N ILE A 192 13.34 5.22 6.09
CA ILE A 192 13.63 6.19 7.17
C ILE A 192 12.89 7.53 6.99
N ARG A 193 12.26 7.78 5.85
CA ARG A 193 11.64 9.08 5.54
C ARG A 193 10.16 9.13 5.91
N GLY A 194 9.47 7.98 5.89
CA GLY A 194 8.01 7.95 5.98
C GLY A 194 7.33 8.59 4.75
N ALA A 195 6.04 8.86 4.85
CA ALA A 195 5.25 9.46 3.77
C ALA A 195 4.04 10.26 4.28
N GLY A 196 3.49 11.13 3.42
CA GLY A 196 2.33 11.95 3.73
C GLY A 196 2.59 12.98 4.84
N CYS A 197 3.76 13.61 4.82
CA CYS A 197 4.18 14.57 5.85
C CYS A 197 3.60 15.97 5.61
N LYS A 198 2.95 16.53 6.63
CA LYS A 198 2.40 17.88 6.66
C LYS A 198 2.57 18.49 8.05
N GLY A 199 3.23 19.65 8.13
CA GLY A 199 3.38 20.38 9.39
C GLY A 199 4.18 19.65 10.48
N GLY A 200 5.17 18.84 10.10
CA GLY A 200 6.01 18.08 11.04
C GLY A 200 5.43 16.73 11.48
N SER A 201 4.19 16.40 11.08
CA SER A 201 3.59 15.09 11.29
C SER A 201 3.47 14.33 9.97
N CYS A 202 3.71 13.02 9.98
CA CYS A 202 3.61 12.16 8.81
C CYS A 202 2.48 11.15 8.98
N LEU A 203 1.64 11.02 7.95
CA LEU A 203 0.59 10.00 7.91
C LEU A 203 1.18 8.58 8.03
N ILE A 204 2.34 8.36 7.39
CA ILE A 204 3.16 7.17 7.57
C ILE A 204 4.46 7.62 8.24
N PRO A 205 4.70 7.29 9.52
CA PRO A 205 5.93 7.64 10.21
C PRO A 205 7.19 7.02 9.55
N PRO A 206 8.37 7.62 9.76
CA PRO A 206 9.66 6.99 9.49
C PRO A 206 9.75 5.55 10.00
N ASN A 207 10.43 4.67 9.26
CA ASN A 207 10.68 3.27 9.66
C ASN A 207 9.43 2.45 9.96
N SER A 208 8.29 2.80 9.37
CA SER A 208 7.05 2.06 9.56
C SER A 208 7.02 0.77 8.74
N THR A 209 6.66 -0.33 9.40
CA THR A 209 6.18 -1.54 8.74
C THR A 209 4.74 -1.33 8.28
N LEU A 210 4.46 -1.72 7.04
CA LEU A 210 3.13 -1.53 6.44
C LEU A 210 2.44 -2.87 6.23
N LEU A 211 1.14 -2.91 6.51
CA LEU A 211 0.26 -4.02 6.18
C LEU A 211 -0.65 -3.60 5.03
N PHE A 212 -0.69 -4.41 3.98
CA PHE A 212 -1.59 -4.22 2.85
C PHE A 212 -2.45 -5.46 2.66
N ASP A 213 -3.76 -5.29 2.51
CA ASP A 213 -4.61 -6.29 1.87
C ASP A 213 -4.80 -5.88 0.42
N VAL A 214 -4.30 -6.68 -0.50
CA VAL A 214 -4.33 -6.42 -1.95
C VAL A 214 -5.26 -7.41 -2.61
N GLU A 215 -6.18 -6.90 -3.44
CA GLU A 215 -7.06 -7.68 -4.29
C GLU A 215 -6.70 -7.40 -5.75
N PHE A 216 -6.05 -8.38 -6.38
CA PHE A 216 -5.61 -8.28 -7.76
C PHE A 216 -6.80 -8.59 -8.68
N ILE A 217 -7.34 -7.57 -9.34
CA ILE A 217 -8.52 -7.72 -10.20
C ILE A 217 -8.12 -8.42 -11.51
N GLY A 218 -7.01 -8.00 -12.11
CA GLY A 218 -6.52 -8.52 -13.38
C GLY A 218 -5.93 -7.43 -14.26
N LYS A 219 -5.79 -7.74 -15.55
CA LYS A 219 -5.36 -6.78 -16.58
C LYS A 219 -6.34 -5.59 -16.64
N ALA A 220 -5.79 -4.37 -16.75
CA ALA A 220 -6.56 -3.14 -16.80
C ALA A 220 -7.36 -2.98 -18.10
#